data_AF-A0A812MXA2-F1
#
_entry.id   AF-A0A812MXA2-F1
#
_cell.length_a   1.000
_cell.length_b   1.000
_cell.length_c   1.000
_cell.angle_alpha   90.00
_cell.angle_beta   90.00
_cell.angle_gamma   90.00
#
_symmetry.space_group_name_H-M   'P 1'
#
loop_
_entity.id
_entity.type
_entity.pdbx_description
1 polymer ?
#
loop_
_entity_poly.entity_id
_entity_poly.type
_entity_poly.pdbx_seq_one_letter_code
_entity_poly.pdbx_strand_id
1 'polypeptide(L)'
;KWRLVEWERLEQPLVPVEDLKKGAYFITADFNGWGIEPMVQQADGSWTFEVHLIRPGGQFQILRNRDSEQVLYPAAWADRDPSAVRGPDDGSDGRCWYLKGEQCDVFCVSLQRRIDDGLDVKKVSIERTGQKELNDAQLRQLGRLRLAAFGTWDRGSRLRELPWAGTCFHFFVQLGSEGRESFQLLE
;
A
#
# COMPACT_ATOMS: atom_id res chain seq x y z
N LYS A 1 -29.03 17.20 -12.45
CA LYS A 1 -28.53 18.46 -13.06
C LYS A 1 -27.05 18.26 -13.33
N TRP A 2 -26.67 17.95 -14.56
CA TRP A 2 -25.27 17.69 -14.94
C TRP A 2 -24.58 19.02 -15.25
N ARG A 3 -23.30 19.17 -14.90
CA ARG A 3 -22.49 20.32 -15.32
C ARG A 3 -21.56 19.87 -16.45
N LEU A 4 -21.43 20.70 -17.48
CA LEU A 4 -20.43 20.49 -18.52
C LEU A 4 -19.05 20.83 -17.93
N VAL A 5 -18.07 19.97 -18.16
CA VAL A 5 -16.67 20.31 -17.89
C VAL A 5 -16.08 20.78 -19.21
N GLU A 6 -15.75 22.05 -19.30
CA GLU A 6 -15.00 22.63 -20.41
C GLU A 6 -13.53 22.69 -20.00
N TRP A 7 -12.67 22.04 -20.76
CA TRP A 7 -11.23 22.10 -20.57
C TRP A 7 -10.65 23.12 -21.54
N GLU A 8 -10.01 24.14 -21.00
CA GLU A 8 -9.19 25.09 -21.74
C GLU A 8 -7.72 24.67 -21.62
N ARG A 9 -7.02 24.58 -22.75
CA ARG A 9 -5.58 24.37 -22.73
C ARG A 9 -4.90 25.67 -22.28
N LEU A 10 -4.45 25.71 -21.03
CA LEU A 10 -3.61 26.79 -20.53
C LEU A 10 -2.31 26.85 -21.34
N GLU A 11 -1.92 28.03 -21.82
CA GLU A 11 -0.65 28.28 -22.50
C GLU A 11 0.50 28.26 -21.48
N GLN A 12 0.78 27.10 -20.91
CA GLN A 12 1.99 26.85 -20.17
C GLN A 12 3.03 26.24 -21.11
N PRO A 13 4.31 26.63 -20.99
CA PRO A 13 5.37 25.96 -21.74
C PRO A 13 5.33 24.46 -21.42
N LEU A 14 5.16 23.64 -22.45
CA LEU A 14 5.17 22.20 -22.31
C LEU A 14 6.54 21.78 -21.75
N VAL A 15 6.52 21.09 -20.63
CA VAL A 15 7.72 20.41 -20.12
C VAL A 15 7.89 19.11 -20.92
N PRO A 16 9.10 18.79 -21.39
CA PRO A 16 9.40 17.47 -21.93
C PRO A 16 8.96 16.38 -20.94
N VAL A 17 8.45 15.27 -21.44
CA VAL A 17 7.95 14.15 -20.61
C VAL A 17 9.07 13.60 -19.72
N GLU A 18 10.31 13.69 -20.20
CA GLU A 18 11.54 13.29 -19.53
C GLU A 18 11.83 14.11 -18.27
N ASP A 19 11.38 15.37 -18.26
CA ASP A 19 11.55 16.32 -17.16
C ASP A 19 10.40 16.23 -16.14
N LEU A 20 9.34 15.47 -16.44
CA LEU A 20 8.29 15.20 -15.48
C LEU A 20 8.83 14.37 -14.32
N LYS A 21 8.50 14.79 -13.10
CA LYS A 21 8.90 14.08 -11.88
C LYS A 21 8.41 12.64 -11.94
N LYS A 22 9.35 11.69 -11.98
CA LYS A 22 9.05 10.27 -11.91
C LYS A 22 8.27 9.97 -10.63
N GLY A 23 7.28 9.10 -10.73
CA GLY A 23 6.47 8.71 -9.57
C GLY A 23 7.30 7.97 -8.53
N ALA A 24 7.00 8.20 -7.26
CA ALA A 24 7.54 7.42 -6.16
C ALA A 24 6.56 6.32 -5.75
N TYR A 25 7.07 5.21 -5.22
CA TYR A 25 6.24 4.08 -4.81
C TYR A 25 6.35 3.82 -3.31
N PHE A 26 5.27 3.31 -2.74
CA PHE A 26 5.10 3.11 -1.30
C PHE A 26 4.38 1.80 -1.03
N ILE A 27 4.67 1.16 0.09
CA ILE A 27 3.95 -0.01 0.60
C ILE A 27 2.87 0.44 1.58
N THR A 28 1.70 -0.17 1.47
CA THR A 28 0.70 -0.23 2.54
C THR A 28 0.38 -1.70 2.83
N ALA A 29 0.40 -2.09 4.09
CA ALA A 29 0.36 -3.50 4.47
C ALA A 29 -0.22 -3.74 5.86
N ASP A 30 -0.72 -4.94 6.15
CA ASP A 30 -1.16 -5.28 7.50
C ASP A 30 -0.03 -5.24 8.55
N PHE A 31 1.17 -5.67 8.17
CA PHE A 31 2.32 -5.72 9.07
C PHE A 31 2.85 -4.34 9.46
N ASN A 32 2.47 -3.28 8.74
CA ASN A 32 2.72 -1.88 9.11
C ASN A 32 1.44 -1.10 9.44
N GLY A 33 0.34 -1.79 9.74
CA GLY A 33 -0.89 -1.17 10.20
C GLY A 33 -1.67 -0.44 9.12
N TRP A 34 -1.46 -0.83 7.88
CA TRP A 34 -1.90 -0.17 6.66
C TRP A 34 -1.34 1.25 6.50
N GLY A 35 -0.24 1.53 7.21
CA GLY A 35 0.55 2.76 7.04
C GLY A 35 1.20 2.83 5.65
N ILE A 36 1.67 4.02 5.26
CA ILE A 36 2.32 4.24 3.96
C ILE A 36 3.82 4.42 4.16
N GLU A 37 4.61 3.47 3.68
CA GLU A 37 6.07 3.48 3.80
C GLU A 37 6.76 3.57 2.44
N PRO A 38 7.82 4.38 2.28
CA PRO A 38 8.51 4.54 1.01
C PRO A 38 9.24 3.27 0.58
N MET A 39 9.11 2.91 -0.69
CA MET A 39 10.03 1.98 -1.34
C MET A 39 11.33 2.69 -1.71
N VAL A 40 12.43 1.93 -1.79
CA VAL A 40 13.75 2.43 -2.18
C VAL A 40 13.95 2.21 -3.66
N GLN A 41 14.21 3.30 -4.40
CA GLN A 41 14.57 3.20 -5.81
C GLN A 41 15.99 2.63 -5.96
N GLN A 42 16.12 1.64 -6.83
CA GLN A 42 17.38 0.98 -7.15
C GLN A 42 18.00 1.55 -8.43
N ALA A 43 19.29 1.29 -8.63
CA ALA A 43 20.04 1.78 -9.79
C ALA A 43 19.53 1.22 -11.13
N ASP A 44 18.94 0.03 -11.13
CA ASP A 44 18.34 -0.62 -12.30
C ASP A 44 16.94 -0.06 -12.64
N GLY A 45 16.45 0.93 -11.88
CA GLY A 45 15.14 1.54 -12.04
C GLY A 45 14.00 0.80 -11.35
N SER A 46 14.27 -0.35 -10.72
CA SER A 46 13.30 -1.04 -9.87
C SER A 46 13.12 -0.31 -8.52
N TRP A 47 12.06 -0.66 -7.81
CA TRP A 47 11.78 -0.18 -6.47
C TRP A 47 11.68 -1.37 -5.54
N THR A 48 12.34 -1.31 -4.39
CA THR A 48 12.37 -2.42 -3.44
C THR A 48 11.92 -2.01 -2.05
N PHE A 49 11.40 -3.00 -1.30
CA PHE A 49 11.05 -2.86 0.09
C PHE A 49 11.38 -4.16 0.84
N GLU A 50 12.15 -4.05 1.91
CA GLU A 50 12.48 -5.19 2.77
C GLU A 50 11.40 -5.34 3.84
N VAL A 51 10.84 -6.55 3.96
CA VAL A 51 9.87 -6.90 4.98
C VAL A 51 10.49 -7.90 5.95
N HIS A 52 10.55 -7.54 7.23
CA HIS A 52 10.91 -8.46 8.30
C HIS A 52 9.65 -8.94 9.02
N LEU A 53 9.29 -10.21 8.82
CA LEU A 53 8.08 -10.79 9.39
C LEU A 53 8.21 -10.98 10.90
N ILE A 54 7.56 -10.10 11.65
CA ILE A 54 7.41 -10.25 13.11
C ILE A 54 6.40 -11.37 13.41
N ARG A 55 5.40 -11.55 12.54
CA ARG A 55 4.37 -12.59 12.63
C ARG A 55 4.33 -13.39 11.32
N PRO A 56 3.84 -14.63 11.32
CA PRO A 56 3.69 -15.40 10.10
C PRO A 56 2.77 -14.70 9.10
N GLY A 57 3.21 -14.69 7.85
CA GLY A 57 2.51 -14.09 6.73
C GLY A 57 2.37 -12.56 6.78
N GLY A 58 1.67 -12.04 5.78
CA GLY A 58 1.35 -10.62 5.67
C GLY A 58 0.69 -10.33 4.33
N GLN A 59 0.01 -9.20 4.23
CA GLN A 59 -0.63 -8.75 3.01
C GLN A 59 -0.29 -7.29 2.72
N PHE A 60 -0.15 -6.95 1.44
CA PHE A 60 0.22 -5.59 1.04
C PHE A 60 -0.31 -5.18 -0.33
N GLN A 61 -0.30 -3.87 -0.56
CA GLN A 61 -0.49 -3.20 -1.84
C GLN A 61 0.64 -2.17 -2.06
N ILE A 62 0.78 -1.69 -3.30
CA ILE A 62 1.75 -0.65 -3.65
C ILE A 62 1.00 0.60 -4.09
N LEU A 63 1.33 1.74 -3.50
CA LEU A 63 0.75 3.05 -3.85
C LEU A 63 1.74 3.84 -4.70
N ARG A 64 1.24 4.54 -5.71
CA ARG A 64 2.01 5.57 -6.41
C ARG A 64 1.76 6.93 -5.74
N ASN A 65 2.83 7.67 -5.47
CA ASN A 65 2.78 9.04 -4.94
C ASN A 65 1.97 9.22 -3.64
N ARG A 66 1.84 8.17 -2.81
CA ARG A 66 1.01 8.15 -1.60
C ARG A 66 -0.48 8.41 -1.86
N ASP A 67 -0.92 8.16 -3.08
CA ASP A 67 -2.30 8.39 -3.52
C ASP A 67 -3.07 7.06 -3.49
N SER A 68 -4.16 7.01 -2.72
CA SER A 68 -5.02 5.82 -2.62
C SER A 68 -5.87 5.57 -3.85
N GLU A 69 -6.00 6.54 -4.73
CA GLU A 69 -6.64 6.32 -6.02
C GLU A 69 -5.61 5.78 -7.04
N GLN A 70 -4.33 5.70 -6.66
CA GLN A 70 -3.26 5.15 -7.50
C GLN A 70 -2.63 3.88 -6.90
N VAL A 71 -3.48 2.90 -6.60
CA VAL A 71 -3.08 1.60 -6.04
C VAL A 71 -2.71 0.62 -7.16
N LEU A 72 -1.56 -0.02 -7.02
CA LEU A 72 -1.18 -1.22 -7.76
C LEU A 72 -1.50 -2.44 -6.89
N TYR A 73 -2.09 -3.46 -7.52
CA TYR A 73 -2.60 -4.64 -6.84
C TYR A 73 -2.53 -5.87 -7.77
N PRO A 74 -2.64 -7.11 -7.25
CA PRO A 74 -2.54 -8.31 -8.08
C PRO A 74 -3.76 -8.52 -8.99
N ALA A 75 -3.53 -9.07 -10.19
CA ALA A 75 -4.59 -9.23 -11.21
C ALA A 75 -5.68 -10.25 -10.86
N ALA A 76 -5.35 -11.21 -10.00
CA ALA A 76 -6.25 -12.23 -9.49
C ALA A 76 -6.07 -12.33 -7.96
N TRP A 77 -6.79 -13.27 -7.35
CA TRP A 77 -6.46 -13.75 -6.00
C TRP A 77 -4.96 -14.10 -6.04
N ALA A 78 -4.17 -13.47 -5.18
CA ALA A 78 -2.71 -13.37 -5.35
C ALA A 78 -1.95 -14.67 -5.04
N ASP A 79 -2.66 -15.80 -5.05
CA ASP A 79 -2.17 -17.11 -4.65
C ASP A 79 -1.43 -17.85 -5.77
N ARG A 80 -1.61 -17.47 -7.04
CA ARG A 80 -1.02 -18.17 -8.21
C ARG A 80 0.13 -17.44 -8.90
N ASP A 81 0.11 -16.12 -9.02
CA ASP A 81 1.16 -15.36 -9.70
C ASP A 81 1.27 -13.91 -9.19
N PRO A 82 2.31 -13.57 -8.40
CA PRO A 82 2.50 -12.21 -7.91
C PRO A 82 2.91 -11.22 -9.02
N SER A 83 3.34 -11.72 -10.19
CA SER A 83 3.89 -10.90 -11.27
C SER A 83 2.83 -10.19 -12.10
N ALA A 84 1.57 -10.65 -12.05
CA ALA A 84 0.46 -10.04 -12.74
C ALA A 84 -0.04 -8.82 -11.94
N VAL A 85 0.34 -7.61 -12.37
CA VAL A 85 0.00 -6.34 -11.71
C VAL A 85 -1.15 -5.64 -12.45
N ARG A 86 -2.12 -5.12 -11.69
CA ARG A 86 -3.21 -4.25 -12.15
C ARG A 86 -3.16 -2.89 -11.45
N GLY A 87 -4.07 -2.01 -11.86
CA GLY A 87 -4.12 -0.63 -11.44
C GLY A 87 -3.05 0.25 -12.09
N PRO A 88 -3.10 1.57 -11.83
CA PRO A 88 -4.08 2.25 -10.99
C PRO A 88 -5.47 2.31 -11.66
N ASP A 89 -6.49 1.76 -10.98
CA ASP A 89 -7.91 1.74 -11.37
C ASP A 89 -8.77 1.47 -10.11
N ASP A 90 -10.10 1.55 -10.22
CA ASP A 90 -11.04 1.40 -9.09
C ASP A 90 -11.24 -0.06 -8.64
N GLY A 91 -10.44 -1.00 -9.14
CA GLY A 91 -10.58 -2.44 -8.89
C GLY A 91 -9.73 -2.98 -7.74
N SER A 92 -9.09 -2.12 -6.94
CA SER A 92 -8.13 -2.51 -5.89
C SER A 92 -8.76 -3.10 -4.63
N ASP A 93 -10.05 -2.90 -4.42
CA ASP A 93 -10.73 -3.26 -3.16
C ASP A 93 -10.57 -4.74 -2.82
N GLY A 94 -10.02 -5.00 -1.63
CA GLY A 94 -9.79 -6.35 -1.11
C GLY A 94 -8.71 -7.16 -1.84
N ARG A 95 -7.96 -6.56 -2.78
CA ARG A 95 -6.92 -7.26 -3.55
C ARG A 95 -5.53 -6.92 -3.05
N CYS A 96 -4.93 -7.86 -2.32
CA CYS A 96 -3.58 -7.72 -1.79
C CYS A 96 -2.68 -8.85 -2.27
N TRP A 97 -1.39 -8.57 -2.42
CA TRP A 97 -0.38 -9.63 -2.46
C TRP A 97 -0.22 -10.23 -1.07
N TYR A 98 0.15 -11.50 -1.00
CA TYR A 98 0.39 -12.20 0.26
C TYR A 98 1.85 -12.65 0.36
N LEU A 99 2.46 -12.35 1.50
CA LEU A 99 3.72 -12.94 1.93
C LEU A 99 3.39 -14.28 2.60
N LYS A 100 3.92 -15.37 2.05
CA LYS A 100 3.79 -16.73 2.60
C LYS A 100 5.11 -17.09 3.28
N GLY A 101 5.25 -16.72 4.56
CA GLY A 101 6.47 -16.97 5.33
C GLY A 101 6.17 -17.09 6.83
N GLU A 102 7.17 -17.53 7.56
CA GLU A 102 7.11 -17.72 9.00
C GLU A 102 7.64 -16.49 9.74
N GLN A 103 7.45 -16.47 11.06
CA GLN A 103 8.12 -15.50 11.92
C GLN A 103 9.65 -15.53 11.66
N CYS A 104 10.27 -14.35 11.73
CA CYS A 104 11.68 -14.07 11.46
C CYS A 104 12.09 -14.13 9.98
N ASP A 105 11.22 -14.57 9.05
CA ASP A 105 11.55 -14.51 7.63
C ASP A 105 11.72 -13.06 7.15
N VAL A 106 12.68 -12.87 6.25
CA VAL A 106 12.92 -11.61 5.57
C VAL A 106 12.57 -11.77 4.10
N PHE A 107 11.77 -10.85 3.58
CA PHE A 107 11.37 -10.80 2.18
C PHE A 107 11.83 -9.49 1.53
N CYS A 108 12.16 -9.56 0.24
CA CYS A 108 12.31 -8.41 -0.62
C CYS A 108 11.11 -8.35 -1.59
N VAL A 109 10.33 -7.29 -1.50
CA VAL A 109 9.30 -6.95 -2.47
C VAL A 109 9.92 -6.02 -3.49
N SER A 110 9.84 -6.37 -4.78
CA SER A 110 10.35 -5.54 -5.87
C SER A 110 9.25 -5.17 -6.85
N LEU A 111 9.25 -3.92 -7.33
CA LEU A 111 8.40 -3.41 -8.39
C LEU A 111 9.28 -2.97 -9.56
N GLN A 112 8.97 -3.47 -10.74
CA GLN A 112 9.46 -2.95 -12.01
C GLN A 112 8.30 -2.38 -12.81
N ARG A 113 8.46 -1.15 -13.32
CA ARG A 113 7.51 -0.51 -14.22
C ARG A 113 8.24 0.15 -15.36
N ARG A 114 7.84 -0.14 -16.59
CA ARG A 114 8.39 0.47 -17.80
C ARG A 114 7.30 0.66 -18.84
N ILE A 115 7.55 1.56 -19.77
CA ILE A 115 6.74 1.65 -21.00
C ILE A 115 7.45 0.80 -22.06
N ASP A 116 6.73 -0.16 -22.63
CA ASP A 116 7.20 -1.09 -23.66
C ASP A 116 6.22 -1.01 -24.83
N ASP A 117 6.65 -0.55 -25.99
CA ASP A 117 5.79 -0.28 -27.16
C ASP A 117 4.51 0.53 -26.85
N GLY A 118 4.63 1.54 -25.98
CA GLY A 118 3.51 2.40 -25.56
C GLY A 118 2.58 1.75 -24.51
N LEU A 119 2.85 0.52 -24.10
CA LEU A 119 2.13 -0.19 -23.04
C LEU A 119 2.84 -0.05 -21.70
N ASP A 120 2.06 0.20 -20.64
CA ASP A 120 2.58 0.31 -19.28
C ASP A 120 2.76 -1.06 -18.62
N VAL A 121 3.94 -1.64 -18.80
CA VAL A 121 4.32 -2.96 -18.29
C VAL A 121 4.78 -2.86 -16.84
N LYS A 122 4.13 -3.65 -15.98
CA LYS A 122 4.39 -3.70 -14.54
C LYS A 122 4.64 -5.14 -14.11
N LYS A 123 5.58 -5.32 -13.19
CA LYS A 123 5.90 -6.61 -12.58
C LYS A 123 6.22 -6.41 -11.11
N VAL A 124 5.62 -7.24 -10.27
CA VAL A 124 5.99 -7.37 -8.85
C VAL A 124 6.62 -8.73 -8.63
N SER A 125 7.67 -8.79 -7.81
CA SER A 125 8.27 -10.03 -7.32
C SER A 125 8.43 -9.98 -5.81
N ILE A 126 8.26 -11.14 -5.19
CA ILE A 126 8.38 -11.35 -3.75
C ILE A 126 9.39 -12.48 -3.58
N GLU A 127 10.52 -12.18 -2.95
CA GLU A 127 11.59 -13.15 -2.72
C GLU A 127 11.91 -13.22 -1.24
N ARG A 128 11.99 -14.44 -0.68
CA ARG A 128 12.51 -14.63 0.68
C ARG A 128 14.03 -14.55 0.61
N THR A 129 14.60 -13.54 1.27
CA THR A 129 16.04 -13.27 1.25
C THR A 129 16.79 -13.87 2.43
N GLY A 130 16.08 -14.31 3.47
CA GLY A 130 16.69 -15.01 4.60
C GLY A 130 15.83 -15.00 5.85
N GLN A 131 16.50 -15.06 7.00
CA GLN A 131 15.89 -14.95 8.33
C GLN A 131 16.72 -14.01 9.20
N LYS A 132 16.02 -13.29 10.09
CA LYS A 132 16.63 -12.38 11.05
C LYS A 132 15.89 -12.51 12.38
N GLU A 133 16.65 -12.70 13.46
CA GLU A 133 16.07 -12.76 14.79
C GLU A 133 15.37 -11.43 15.16
N LEU A 134 14.28 -11.54 15.89
CA LEU A 134 13.53 -10.38 16.37
C LEU A 134 14.30 -9.71 17.51
N ASN A 135 14.43 -8.39 17.46
CA ASN A 135 14.96 -7.63 18.59
C ASN A 135 13.93 -7.48 19.72
N ASP A 136 14.36 -7.02 20.89
CA ASP A 136 13.48 -6.83 22.06
C ASP A 136 12.24 -5.98 21.78
N ALA A 137 12.33 -4.97 20.91
CA ALA A 137 11.19 -4.13 20.56
C ALA A 137 10.16 -4.91 19.72
N GLN A 138 10.62 -5.71 18.77
CA GLN A 138 9.79 -6.60 17.95
C GLN A 138 9.20 -7.73 18.78
N LEU A 139 9.97 -8.32 19.69
CA LEU A 139 9.48 -9.35 20.63
C LEU A 139 8.36 -8.81 21.53
N ARG A 140 8.47 -7.57 22.03
CA ARG A 140 7.39 -6.92 22.80
C ARG A 140 6.12 -6.67 21.98
N GLN A 141 6.20 -6.68 20.66
CA GLN A 141 5.02 -6.61 19.79
C GLN A 141 4.38 -7.98 19.55
N LEU A 142 5.07 -9.08 19.83
CA LEU A 142 4.49 -10.43 19.79
C LEU A 142 3.43 -10.58 20.87
N GLY A 143 2.23 -11.01 20.48
CA GLY A 143 1.10 -11.18 21.39
C GLY A 143 0.31 -9.91 21.71
N ARG A 144 0.74 -8.72 21.26
CA ARG A 144 -0.09 -7.51 21.35
C ARG A 144 -1.21 -7.59 20.33
N LEU A 145 -2.44 -7.37 20.75
CA LEU A 145 -3.57 -7.18 19.83
C LEU A 145 -3.24 -6.01 18.89
N ARG A 146 -3.49 -6.17 17.58
CA ARG A 146 -3.58 -5.03 16.66
C ARG A 146 -5.05 -4.85 16.38
N LEU A 147 -5.52 -3.61 16.46
CA LEU A 147 -6.85 -3.28 15.99
C LEU A 147 -6.71 -2.28 14.88
N ALA A 148 -7.47 -2.44 13.81
CA ALA A 148 -7.62 -1.43 12.79
C ALA A 148 -9.08 -1.00 12.71
N ALA A 149 -9.32 0.27 12.41
CA ALA A 149 -10.64 0.79 12.13
C ALA A 149 -10.76 1.13 10.64
N PHE A 150 -11.90 0.84 10.04
CA PHE A 150 -12.30 1.40 8.75
C PHE A 150 -13.72 1.96 8.87
N GLY A 151 -14.04 2.98 8.07
CA GLY A 151 -15.31 3.66 8.23
C GLY A 151 -15.61 4.66 7.13
N THR A 152 -16.75 5.31 7.23
CA THR A 152 -17.30 6.15 6.16
C THR A 152 -16.49 7.43 5.88
N TRP A 153 -15.61 7.84 6.80
CA TRP A 153 -14.78 9.06 6.66
C TRP A 153 -13.80 9.01 5.48
N ASP A 154 -13.47 7.81 4.99
CA ASP A 154 -12.67 7.59 3.78
C ASP A 154 -13.42 6.69 2.78
N ARG A 155 -14.76 6.68 2.85
CA ARG A 155 -15.63 5.78 2.07
C ARG A 155 -15.37 4.29 2.33
N GLY A 156 -14.85 3.95 3.50
CA GLY A 156 -14.52 2.57 3.89
C GLY A 156 -13.33 2.01 3.13
N SER A 157 -12.54 2.88 2.50
CA SER A 157 -11.46 2.47 1.60
C SER A 157 -10.19 2.06 2.34
N ARG A 158 -10.05 2.40 3.63
CA ARG A 158 -8.80 2.14 4.35
C ARG A 158 -9.01 1.59 5.75
N LEU A 159 -8.20 0.57 6.04
CA LEU A 159 -7.90 0.19 7.41
C LEU A 159 -6.90 1.17 8.01
N ARG A 160 -7.14 1.57 9.25
CA ARG A 160 -6.23 2.41 10.04
C ARG A 160 -5.90 1.68 11.32
N GLU A 161 -4.65 1.22 11.48
CA GLU A 161 -4.21 0.64 12.75
C GLU A 161 -4.36 1.67 13.88
N LEU A 162 -4.94 1.20 14.98
CA LEU A 162 -5.18 1.94 16.18
C LEU A 162 -3.94 1.86 17.07
N PRO A 163 -3.35 3.01 17.48
CA PRO A 163 -2.26 2.98 18.44
C PRO A 163 -2.77 2.50 19.80
N TRP A 164 -2.03 1.58 20.42
CA TRP A 164 -2.28 1.17 21.79
C TRP A 164 -1.54 2.09 22.78
N ALA A 165 -2.30 2.72 23.67
CA ALA A 165 -1.82 3.69 24.64
C ALA A 165 -1.43 3.09 26.00
N GLY A 166 -1.35 1.76 26.11
CA GLY A 166 -0.99 1.06 27.36
C GLY A 166 -2.17 0.39 28.05
N THR A 167 -3.37 0.96 27.94
CA THR A 167 -4.61 0.42 28.52
C THR A 167 -5.76 0.31 27.53
N CYS A 168 -5.72 1.08 26.43
CA CYS A 168 -6.74 1.08 25.39
C CYS A 168 -6.16 1.40 24.01
N PHE A 169 -6.94 1.11 22.98
CA PHE A 169 -6.76 1.64 21.64
C PHE A 169 -7.55 2.95 21.51
N HIS A 170 -7.01 3.94 20.82
CA HIS A 170 -7.73 5.19 20.56
C HIS A 170 -7.45 5.75 19.17
N PHE A 171 -8.43 6.42 18.58
CA PHE A 171 -8.29 7.18 17.34
C PHE A 171 -9.26 8.34 17.32
N PHE A 172 -8.99 9.29 16.43
CA PHE A 172 -9.84 10.44 16.17
C PHE A 172 -10.35 10.39 14.74
N VAL A 173 -11.63 10.70 14.58
CA VAL A 173 -12.32 10.86 13.29
C VAL A 173 -12.88 12.27 13.23
N GLN A 174 -12.61 12.97 12.13
CA GLN A 174 -13.28 14.22 11.83
C GLN A 174 -14.59 13.89 11.10
N LEU A 175 -15.71 14.34 11.65
CA LEU A 175 -17.02 14.09 11.06
C LEU A 175 -17.23 14.97 9.81
N GLY A 176 -17.81 14.38 8.77
CA GLY A 176 -18.25 15.12 7.59
C GLY A 176 -19.44 16.06 7.86
N SER A 177 -19.94 16.70 6.81
CA SER A 177 -21.05 17.68 6.88
C SER A 177 -22.34 17.12 7.48
N GLU A 178 -22.53 15.80 7.47
CA GLU A 178 -23.70 15.14 8.06
C GLU A 178 -23.58 14.91 9.58
N GLY A 179 -22.40 15.20 10.16
CA GLY A 179 -22.17 15.06 11.61
C GLY A 179 -22.25 13.62 12.12
N ARG A 180 -22.11 12.61 11.24
CA ARG A 180 -22.17 11.19 11.56
C ARG A 180 -21.18 10.41 10.69
N GLU A 181 -20.53 9.43 11.29
CA GLU A 181 -19.67 8.46 10.61
C GLU A 181 -19.93 7.07 11.21
N SER A 182 -19.84 6.03 10.39
CA SER A 182 -19.94 4.63 10.81
C SER A 182 -18.59 3.94 10.67
N PHE A 183 -18.28 2.99 11.55
CA PHE A 183 -17.04 2.24 11.50
C PHE A 183 -17.16 0.81 11.99
N GLN A 184 -16.17 0.02 11.64
CA GLN A 184 -15.94 -1.31 12.17
C GLN A 184 -14.50 -1.42 12.67
N LEU A 185 -14.30 -2.29 13.65
CA LEU A 185 -12.99 -2.66 14.15
C LEU A 185 -12.65 -4.06 13.63
N LEU A 186 -11.43 -4.24 13.15
CA LEU A 186 -10.87 -5.52 12.76
C LEU A 186 -9.62 -5.80 13.60
N GLU A 187 -9.42 -7.06 13.94
CA GLU A 187 -8.22 -7.60 14.59
C GLU A 187 -7.20 -8.11 13.55
#